data_AF-A0A1Y5YBG2-F1
#
_entry.id   AF-A0A1Y5YBG2-F1
#
_cell.length_a   1.000
_cell.length_b   1.000
_cell.length_c   1.000
_cell.angle_alpha   90.00
_cell.angle_beta   90.00
_cell.angle_gamma   90.00
#
_symmetry.space_group_name_H-M   'P 1'
#
loop_
_entity.id
_entity.type
_entity.pdbx_description
1 polymer ?
#
loop_
_entity_poly.entity_id
_entity_poly.type
_entity_poly.pdbx_seq_one_letter_code
_entity_poly.pdbx_strand_id
1 'polypeptide(L)'
;MALINPTPLIGFKGSSVMTIPEPCVSQYSLTVDAAETIDLMTASADNPWGRRLHDALVFAMGRDETFAVSPYVSVNHEDFAPQGLDESSLPEVGDRSVDAVLSRLEKAGLVTTRTVLHESTSENYLSDNRIVTAVRVLRPFALVSVAYRWSSRSLLGYADQWEITDRSYIVPAGCYLIGEVGELVYDLVGVAGVAGDSDDTFYWLYDLEGFSASHCLAGCDSCGARWSAECGSWCFEADACDARSWSFDDAEGFEGNTIGCPQCVSGRVGFMIF
;
A
#
# COMPACT_ATOMS: atom_id res chain seq x y z
N MET A 1 -0.13 -58.90 14.97
CA MET A 1 0.89 -58.01 15.54
C MET A 1 1.13 -56.91 14.51
N ALA A 2 0.44 -55.78 14.67
CA ALA A 2 0.34 -54.73 13.66
C ALA A 2 1.48 -53.73 13.81
N LEU A 3 2.08 -53.34 12.68
CA LEU A 3 3.16 -52.37 12.56
C LEU A 3 2.61 -50.95 12.71
N ILE A 4 3.16 -50.18 13.65
CA ILE A 4 2.87 -48.76 13.84
C ILE A 4 3.84 -47.97 12.96
N ASN A 5 3.33 -47.32 11.92
CA ASN A 5 4.05 -46.29 11.16
C ASN A 5 4.00 -44.97 11.95
N PRO A 6 5.12 -44.29 12.23
CA PRO A 6 5.09 -42.93 12.72
C PRO A 6 4.92 -41.94 11.57
N THR A 7 3.83 -41.18 11.62
CA THR A 7 3.54 -40.02 10.77
C THR A 7 4.59 -38.91 11.00
N PRO A 8 5.08 -38.19 9.97
CA PRO A 8 5.95 -37.05 10.20
C PRO A 8 5.16 -35.86 10.74
N LEU A 9 5.67 -35.26 11.82
CA LEU A 9 5.19 -34.00 12.37
C LEU A 9 5.37 -32.88 11.34
N ILE A 10 4.27 -32.22 11.02
CA ILE A 10 4.21 -30.99 10.24
C ILE A 10 5.07 -29.95 10.96
N GLY A 11 6.15 -29.54 10.30
CA GLY A 11 6.98 -28.44 10.76
C GLY A 11 6.14 -27.17 10.85
N PHE A 12 6.03 -26.63 12.07
CA PHE A 12 5.51 -25.30 12.32
C PHE A 12 6.29 -24.32 11.44
N LYS A 13 5.59 -23.70 10.47
CA LYS A 13 6.05 -22.47 9.82
C LYS A 13 6.41 -21.48 10.92
N GLY A 14 7.60 -20.90 10.80
CA GLY A 14 8.06 -19.86 11.71
C GLY A 14 7.01 -18.78 11.82
N SER A 15 6.56 -18.56 13.05
CA SER A 15 5.85 -17.34 13.41
C SER A 15 6.83 -16.22 13.16
N SER A 16 6.70 -15.48 12.05
CA SER A 16 7.20 -14.12 12.02
C SER A 16 6.47 -13.43 13.16
N VAL A 17 7.21 -12.99 14.16
CA VAL A 17 6.68 -12.05 15.14
C VAL A 17 6.27 -10.84 14.31
N MET A 18 4.97 -10.68 14.06
CA MET A 18 4.45 -9.44 13.48
C MET A 18 4.72 -8.38 14.53
N THR A 19 5.72 -7.53 14.25
CA THR A 19 6.01 -6.37 15.08
C THR A 19 4.89 -5.38 14.85
N ILE A 20 4.17 -5.07 15.92
CA ILE A 20 3.21 -3.97 15.99
C ILE A 20 3.93 -2.70 15.52
N PRO A 21 3.40 -1.91 14.58
CA PRO A 21 4.01 -0.63 14.23
C PRO A 21 4.04 0.22 15.49
N GLU A 22 5.24 0.48 16.00
CA GLU A 22 5.40 1.29 17.20
C GLU A 22 5.10 2.75 16.86
N PRO A 23 4.23 3.45 17.61
CA PRO A 23 4.01 4.87 17.41
C PRO A 23 5.34 5.63 17.49
N CYS A 24 5.60 6.48 16.50
CA CYS A 24 6.65 7.48 16.58
C CYS A 24 6.19 8.56 17.54
N VAL A 25 6.87 8.67 18.68
CA VAL A 25 6.61 9.69 19.70
C VAL A 25 7.82 10.58 19.82
N SER A 26 7.70 11.82 19.37
CA SER A 26 8.72 12.84 19.58
C SER A 26 8.08 14.17 19.89
N GLN A 27 8.90 15.15 20.26
CA GLN A 27 8.43 16.52 20.33
C GLN A 27 7.84 16.89 18.95
N TYR A 28 6.55 17.22 18.94
CA TYR A 28 5.76 17.52 17.73
C TYR A 28 5.43 16.35 16.79
N SER A 29 5.55 15.09 17.24
CA SER A 29 5.11 13.94 16.44
C SER A 29 4.49 12.86 17.31
N LEU A 30 3.29 12.43 16.93
CA LEU A 30 2.60 11.25 17.45
C LEU A 30 1.88 10.58 16.28
N THR A 31 2.56 9.63 15.63
CA THR A 31 2.05 9.01 14.39
C THR A 31 2.48 7.57 14.26
N VAL A 32 1.72 6.75 13.54
CA VAL A 32 2.19 5.48 12.95
C VAL A 32 2.61 5.68 11.50
N ASP A 33 3.55 4.88 11.03
CA ASP A 33 4.06 5.01 9.67
C ASP A 33 3.08 4.43 8.64
N ALA A 34 2.64 5.29 7.71
CA ALA A 34 1.66 4.90 6.68
C ALA A 34 2.23 3.85 5.70
N ALA A 35 3.53 3.87 5.41
CA ALA A 35 4.16 2.88 4.53
C ALA A 35 4.39 1.55 5.26
N GLU A 36 4.84 1.57 6.51
CA GLU A 36 5.05 0.35 7.32
C GLU A 36 3.75 -0.45 7.50
N THR A 37 2.63 0.26 7.66
CA THR A 37 1.31 -0.37 7.76
C THR A 37 0.85 -0.96 6.42
N ILE A 38 1.18 -0.36 5.27
CA ILE A 38 1.00 -1.01 3.96
C ILE A 38 1.92 -2.23 3.80
N ASP A 39 3.16 -2.16 4.28
CA ASP A 39 4.06 -3.31 4.27
C ASP A 39 3.48 -4.49 5.08
N LEU A 40 2.85 -4.22 6.23
CA LEU A 40 2.11 -5.24 6.99
C LEU A 40 0.94 -5.84 6.19
N MET A 41 0.19 -5.03 5.45
CA MET A 41 -0.84 -5.51 4.52
C MET A 41 -0.24 -6.45 3.47
N THR A 42 0.89 -6.10 2.87
CA THR A 42 1.55 -6.96 1.87
C THR A 42 2.13 -8.23 2.46
N ALA A 43 2.70 -8.16 3.67
CA ALA A 43 3.23 -9.32 4.39
C ALA A 43 2.13 -10.31 4.80
N SER A 44 0.92 -9.80 5.03
CA SER A 44 -0.27 -10.59 5.39
C SER A 44 -1.02 -11.14 4.18
N ALA A 45 -0.52 -10.92 2.96
CA ALA A 45 -1.22 -11.31 1.73
C ALA A 45 -1.45 -12.83 1.59
N ASP A 46 -2.63 -13.20 1.10
CA ASP A 46 -3.03 -14.60 0.89
C ASP A 46 -2.29 -15.27 -0.26
N ASN A 47 -1.87 -14.48 -1.26
CA ASN A 47 -1.31 -15.01 -2.49
C ASN A 47 -0.01 -14.31 -2.92
N PRO A 48 0.92 -15.04 -3.56
CA PRO A 48 2.22 -14.51 -3.95
C PRO A 48 2.19 -13.66 -5.22
N TRP A 49 1.02 -13.50 -5.86
CA TRP A 49 0.89 -12.82 -7.14
C TRP A 49 0.86 -11.30 -7.02
N GLY A 50 0.66 -10.74 -5.82
CA GLY A 50 0.71 -9.29 -5.58
C GLY A 50 1.97 -8.65 -6.15
N ARG A 51 3.12 -9.32 -5.99
CA ARG A 51 4.40 -8.89 -6.56
C ARG A 51 4.36 -8.69 -8.09
N ARG A 52 3.62 -9.52 -8.83
CA ARG A 52 3.56 -9.39 -10.29
C ARG A 52 2.80 -8.16 -10.73
N LEU A 53 1.71 -7.82 -10.04
CA LEU A 53 0.99 -6.58 -10.31
C LEU A 53 1.82 -5.37 -9.85
N HIS A 54 2.46 -5.43 -8.69
CA HIS A 54 3.41 -4.41 -8.24
C HIS A 54 4.46 -4.11 -9.31
N ASP A 55 5.19 -5.14 -9.76
CA ASP A 55 6.25 -4.98 -10.75
C ASP A 55 5.72 -4.45 -12.09
N ALA A 56 4.50 -4.83 -12.48
CA ALA A 56 3.84 -4.31 -13.68
C ALA A 56 3.45 -2.82 -13.54
N LEU A 57 2.98 -2.38 -12.38
CA LEU A 57 2.68 -0.97 -12.14
C LEU A 57 3.96 -0.13 -12.13
N VAL A 58 5.02 -0.59 -11.47
CA VAL A 58 6.34 0.04 -11.51
C VAL A 58 6.86 0.12 -12.95
N PHE A 59 6.68 -0.94 -13.74
CA PHE A 59 7.05 -0.98 -15.15
C PHE A 59 6.29 0.06 -15.98
N ALA A 60 4.97 0.17 -15.79
CA ALA A 60 4.11 1.14 -16.48
C ALA A 60 4.41 2.60 -16.09
N MET A 61 4.93 2.82 -14.88
CA MET A 61 5.40 4.14 -14.43
C MET A 61 6.79 4.52 -14.96
N GLY A 62 7.36 3.68 -15.84
CA GLY A 62 8.61 3.95 -16.53
C GLY A 62 8.56 5.16 -17.47
N ARG A 63 9.71 5.42 -18.13
CA ARG A 63 9.87 6.56 -19.04
C ARG A 63 9.46 6.27 -20.49
N ASP A 64 9.40 4.99 -20.83
CA ASP A 64 9.12 4.52 -22.18
C ASP A 64 7.61 4.28 -22.35
N GLU A 65 7.13 4.31 -23.60
CA GLU A 65 5.72 4.04 -23.89
C GLU A 65 5.40 2.59 -23.53
N THR A 66 4.34 2.38 -22.76
CA THR A 66 4.00 1.05 -22.22
C THR A 66 2.63 0.61 -22.70
N PHE A 67 2.58 -0.57 -23.30
CA PHE A 67 1.38 -1.16 -23.88
C PHE A 67 0.97 -2.43 -23.16
N ALA A 68 -0.33 -2.61 -22.94
CA ALA A 68 -0.85 -3.86 -22.40
C ALA A 68 -1.12 -4.86 -23.52
N VAL A 69 -0.67 -6.10 -23.33
CA VAL A 69 -0.80 -7.17 -24.33
C VAL A 69 -1.36 -8.44 -23.72
N SER A 70 -1.96 -9.27 -24.56
CA SER A 70 -2.34 -10.63 -24.17
C SER A 70 -1.09 -11.45 -23.79
N PRO A 71 -1.13 -12.22 -22.70
CA PRO A 71 0.06 -12.77 -22.06
C PRO A 71 0.84 -13.75 -22.95
N TYR A 72 0.14 -14.47 -23.82
CA TYR A 72 0.71 -15.54 -24.66
C TYR A 72 0.82 -15.16 -26.15
N VAL A 73 0.42 -13.93 -26.51
CA VAL A 73 0.56 -13.45 -27.89
C VAL A 73 2.03 -13.14 -28.15
N SER A 74 2.53 -13.65 -29.27
CA SER A 74 3.83 -13.24 -29.81
C SER A 74 3.71 -11.82 -30.30
N VAL A 75 4.58 -10.95 -29.79
CA VAL A 75 4.58 -9.53 -30.13
C VAL A 75 5.78 -9.27 -31.03
N ASN A 76 5.53 -8.69 -32.19
CA ASN A 76 6.53 -8.38 -33.19
C ASN A 76 6.80 -6.88 -33.22
N HIS A 77 7.96 -6.52 -33.77
CA HIS A 77 8.36 -5.13 -33.94
C HIS A 77 7.32 -4.31 -34.74
N GLU A 78 6.73 -4.91 -35.78
CA GLU A 78 5.75 -4.26 -36.66
C GLU A 78 4.45 -3.88 -35.95
N ASP A 79 4.09 -4.58 -34.86
CA ASP A 79 2.85 -4.34 -34.10
C ASP A 79 2.84 -2.96 -33.42
N PHE A 80 4.02 -2.37 -33.20
CA PHE A 80 4.20 -1.06 -32.58
C PHE A 80 4.60 0.03 -33.58
N ALA A 81 4.36 -0.19 -34.87
CA ALA A 81 4.61 0.85 -35.86
C ALA A 81 3.69 2.07 -35.59
N PRO A 82 4.22 3.30 -35.39
CA PRO A 82 3.42 4.46 -35.00
C PRO A 82 2.26 4.81 -35.94
N GLN A 83 2.42 4.51 -37.24
CA GLN A 83 1.41 4.83 -38.25
C GLN A 83 0.29 3.79 -38.37
N GLY A 84 0.45 2.62 -37.74
CA GLY A 84 -0.48 1.50 -37.81
C GLY A 84 -0.89 0.96 -36.44
N LEU A 85 -0.53 1.66 -35.36
CA LEU A 85 -0.84 1.25 -34.01
C LEU A 85 -2.35 1.27 -33.79
N ASP A 86 -2.93 0.09 -33.59
CA ASP A 86 -4.32 -0.06 -33.21
C ASP A 86 -4.43 -0.09 -31.68
N GLU A 87 -4.66 1.09 -31.09
CA GLU A 87 -4.84 1.28 -29.64
C GLU A 87 -5.96 0.40 -29.06
N SER A 88 -6.92 -0.03 -29.87
CA SER A 88 -7.98 -0.94 -29.39
C SER A 88 -7.46 -2.36 -29.11
N SER A 89 -6.40 -2.76 -29.81
CA SER A 89 -5.74 -4.06 -29.65
C SER A 89 -4.51 -4.00 -28.73
N LEU A 90 -3.83 -2.85 -28.70
CA LEU A 90 -2.62 -2.58 -27.93
C LEU A 90 -2.78 -1.25 -27.19
N PRO A 91 -3.60 -1.22 -26.13
CA PRO A 91 -3.83 0.00 -25.39
C PRO A 91 -2.55 0.46 -24.68
N GLU A 92 -2.21 1.74 -24.85
CA GLU A 92 -1.16 2.40 -24.10
C GLU A 92 -1.63 2.67 -22.66
N VAL A 93 -0.89 2.16 -21.70
CA VAL A 93 -1.25 2.20 -20.26
C VAL A 93 -0.19 2.88 -19.41
N GLY A 94 0.94 3.29 -19.99
CA GLY A 94 2.02 3.95 -19.26
C GLY A 94 1.62 5.35 -18.77
N ASP A 95 1.93 5.67 -17.52
CA ASP A 95 1.73 6.99 -16.94
C ASP A 95 2.61 7.15 -15.69
N ARG A 96 2.90 8.37 -15.27
CA ARG A 96 3.74 8.63 -14.08
C ARG A 96 3.03 8.34 -12.76
N SER A 97 1.71 8.23 -12.77
CA SER A 97 0.91 7.98 -11.57
C SER A 97 0.20 6.63 -11.65
N VAL A 98 0.14 5.91 -10.52
CA VAL A 98 -0.54 4.62 -10.41
C VAL A 98 -2.01 4.76 -10.79
N ASP A 99 -2.71 5.79 -10.28
CA ASP A 99 -4.12 6.05 -10.60
C ASP A 99 -4.36 6.18 -12.11
N ALA A 100 -3.51 6.93 -12.83
CA ALA A 100 -3.65 7.07 -14.28
C ALA A 100 -3.35 5.75 -15.01
N VAL A 101 -2.34 4.98 -14.58
CA VAL A 101 -2.06 3.64 -15.13
C VAL A 101 -3.29 2.74 -14.94
N LEU A 102 -3.84 2.69 -13.73
CA LEU A 102 -5.03 1.91 -13.38
C LEU A 102 -6.26 2.34 -14.19
N SER A 103 -6.47 3.65 -14.35
CA SER A 103 -7.54 4.22 -15.17
C SER A 103 -7.43 3.79 -16.65
N ARG A 104 -6.20 3.77 -17.20
CA ARG A 104 -5.96 3.30 -18.57
C ARG A 104 -6.18 1.79 -18.70
N LEU A 105 -5.71 0.99 -17.74
CA LEU A 105 -5.98 -0.46 -17.68
C LEU A 105 -7.47 -0.78 -17.57
N GLU A 106 -8.23 0.03 -16.82
CA GLU A 106 -9.68 -0.11 -16.68
C GLU A 106 -10.42 0.26 -17.97
N LYS A 107 -10.03 1.36 -18.63
CA LYS A 107 -10.55 1.72 -19.97
C LYS A 107 -10.26 0.64 -21.02
N ALA A 108 -9.12 -0.04 -20.92
CA ALA A 108 -8.78 -1.21 -21.73
C ALA A 108 -9.60 -2.47 -21.37
N GLY A 109 -10.39 -2.43 -20.30
CA GLY A 109 -11.19 -3.54 -19.80
C GLY A 109 -10.34 -4.70 -19.29
N LEU A 110 -9.14 -4.42 -18.77
CA LEU A 110 -8.24 -5.43 -18.20
C LEU A 110 -8.45 -5.57 -16.69
N VAL A 111 -8.80 -4.47 -16.04
CA VAL A 111 -9.04 -4.40 -14.59
C VAL A 111 -10.32 -3.64 -14.27
N THR A 112 -10.80 -3.78 -13.05
CA THR A 112 -11.75 -2.85 -12.41
C THR A 112 -11.17 -2.38 -11.10
N THR A 113 -11.38 -1.11 -10.77
CA THR A 113 -10.80 -0.49 -9.57
C THR A 113 -11.88 -0.06 -8.59
N ARG A 114 -11.56 -0.09 -7.30
CA ARG A 114 -12.40 0.46 -6.24
C ARG A 114 -11.56 0.89 -5.06
N THR A 115 -11.60 2.16 -4.68
CA THR A 115 -11.01 2.61 -3.42
C THR A 115 -11.75 1.96 -2.25
N VAL A 116 -11.01 1.27 -1.38
CA VAL A 116 -11.56 0.60 -0.20
C VAL A 116 -11.23 1.35 1.09
N LEU A 117 -10.14 2.12 1.08
CA LEU A 117 -9.72 2.94 2.20
C LEU A 117 -9.08 4.23 1.70
N HIS A 118 -9.41 5.33 2.37
CA HIS A 118 -8.71 6.60 2.22
C HIS A 118 -8.64 7.24 3.60
N GLU A 119 -7.42 7.45 4.09
CA GLU A 119 -7.16 8.10 5.38
C GLU A 119 -6.25 9.29 5.18
N SER A 120 -6.58 10.38 5.89
CA SER A 120 -5.82 11.62 5.88
C SER A 120 -5.05 11.82 7.18
N THR A 121 -3.89 12.47 7.10
CA THR A 121 -3.12 12.91 8.28
C THR A 121 -3.86 13.94 9.13
N SER A 122 -4.84 14.65 8.55
CA SER A 122 -5.65 15.63 9.29
C SER A 122 -6.66 15.00 10.26
N GLU A 123 -7.02 13.73 10.05
CA GLU A 123 -8.05 13.04 10.82
C GLU A 123 -7.51 11.78 11.50
N ASN A 124 -6.26 11.40 11.24
CA ASN A 124 -5.63 10.17 11.73
C ASN A 124 -4.19 10.46 12.16
N TYR A 125 -3.69 9.68 13.12
CA TYR A 125 -2.31 9.69 13.57
C TYR A 125 -1.40 8.96 12.56
N LEU A 126 -1.42 9.36 11.30
CA LEU A 126 -0.58 8.81 10.23
C LEU A 126 0.57 9.76 9.91
N SER A 127 1.72 9.21 9.52
CA SER A 127 2.85 10.00 9.04
C SER A 127 2.60 10.64 7.67
N ASP A 128 1.74 10.03 6.85
CA ASP A 128 1.32 10.53 5.53
C ASP A 128 -0.13 10.05 5.22
N ASN A 129 -0.77 10.66 4.23
CA ASN A 129 -2.05 10.19 3.73
C ASN A 129 -1.86 8.79 3.11
N ARG A 130 -2.89 7.95 3.22
CA ARG A 130 -2.86 6.58 2.73
C ARG A 130 -4.13 6.27 1.94
N ILE A 131 -3.95 5.63 0.80
CA ILE A 131 -5.04 5.08 -0.01
C ILE A 131 -4.80 3.58 -0.19
N VAL A 132 -5.87 2.80 -0.03
CA VAL A 132 -5.88 1.40 -0.46
C VAL A 132 -6.94 1.22 -1.55
N THR A 133 -6.49 0.75 -2.70
CA THR A 133 -7.33 0.49 -3.88
C THR A 133 -7.41 -1.00 -4.14
N ALA A 134 -8.63 -1.52 -4.14
CA ALA A 134 -8.91 -2.87 -4.62
C ALA A 134 -8.91 -2.89 -6.14
N VAL A 135 -8.14 -3.82 -6.71
CA VAL A 135 -8.05 -4.03 -8.15
C VAL A 135 -8.39 -5.47 -8.45
N ARG A 136 -9.39 -5.65 -9.30
CA ARG A 136 -9.73 -6.97 -9.86
C ARG A 136 -9.23 -7.05 -11.29
N VAL A 137 -8.25 -7.91 -11.52
CA VAL A 137 -7.75 -8.22 -12.87
C VAL A 137 -8.72 -9.20 -13.51
N LEU A 138 -9.47 -8.71 -14.51
CA LEU A 138 -10.49 -9.47 -15.22
C LEU A 138 -9.88 -10.45 -16.23
N ARG A 139 -8.81 -10.02 -16.91
CA ARG A 139 -8.12 -10.79 -17.94
C ARG A 139 -6.62 -10.74 -17.66
N PRO A 140 -5.91 -11.88 -17.64
CA PRO A 140 -4.47 -11.86 -17.47
C PRO A 140 -3.81 -11.06 -18.60
N PHE A 141 -2.77 -10.31 -18.27
CA PHE A 141 -2.06 -9.45 -19.23
C PHE A 141 -0.57 -9.44 -18.93
N ALA A 142 0.22 -8.97 -19.90
CA ALA A 142 1.60 -8.56 -19.69
C ALA A 142 1.77 -7.14 -20.24
N LEU A 143 2.84 -6.46 -19.85
CA LEU A 143 3.18 -5.15 -20.37
C LEU A 143 4.41 -5.25 -21.27
N VAL A 144 4.43 -4.43 -22.31
CA VAL A 144 5.56 -4.29 -23.23
C VAL A 144 5.94 -2.82 -23.27
N SER A 145 7.23 -2.56 -23.11
CA SER A 145 7.78 -1.21 -23.21
C SER A 145 8.41 -1.00 -24.58
N VAL A 146 8.18 0.17 -25.17
CA VAL A 146 8.67 0.53 -26.50
C VAL A 146 9.32 1.90 -26.45
N ALA A 147 10.57 1.98 -26.89
CA ALA A 147 11.29 3.24 -27.04
C ALA A 147 11.17 3.75 -28.47
N TYR A 148 10.51 4.89 -28.65
CA TYR A 148 10.39 5.58 -29.93
C TYR A 148 11.49 6.64 -30.12
N ARG A 149 12.07 6.72 -31.33
CA ARG A 149 13.16 7.64 -31.69
C ARG A 149 12.91 8.28 -33.05
N TRP A 150 13.49 9.46 -33.23
CA TRP A 150 13.44 10.24 -34.48
C TRP A 150 14.86 10.39 -35.05
N SER A 151 15.10 9.87 -36.26
CA SER A 151 16.40 10.00 -36.94
C SER A 151 16.67 11.43 -37.40
N SER A 152 15.62 12.21 -37.66
CA SER A 152 15.72 13.60 -38.07
C SER A 152 15.39 14.55 -36.92
N ARG A 153 16.04 15.72 -36.89
CA ARG A 153 15.70 16.80 -35.95
C ARG A 153 14.34 17.47 -36.22
N SER A 154 13.61 17.03 -37.24
CA SER A 154 12.24 17.49 -37.49
C SER A 154 11.28 16.71 -36.59
N LEU A 155 10.78 17.38 -35.54
CA LEU A 155 9.74 16.87 -34.64
C LEU A 155 8.34 16.80 -35.30
N LEU A 156 8.23 17.22 -36.56
CA LEU A 156 6.98 17.18 -37.33
C LEU A 156 6.89 15.83 -38.05
N GLY A 157 6.56 14.76 -37.32
CA GLY A 157 6.37 13.42 -37.87
C GLY A 157 6.34 12.32 -36.79
N TYR A 158 5.79 11.17 -37.15
CA TYR A 158 5.87 9.97 -36.32
C TYR A 158 7.33 9.52 -36.14
N ALA A 159 7.61 8.81 -35.05
CA ALA A 159 8.90 8.16 -34.87
C ALA A 159 9.17 7.20 -36.05
N ASP A 160 10.39 7.25 -36.58
CA ASP A 160 10.83 6.41 -37.69
C ASP A 160 11.73 5.25 -37.24
N GLN A 161 12.03 5.21 -35.94
CA GLN A 161 12.74 4.13 -35.28
C GLN A 161 12.04 3.80 -33.97
N TRP A 162 11.87 2.51 -33.69
CA TRP A 162 11.38 2.04 -32.41
C TRP A 162 11.99 0.68 -32.07
N GLU A 163 12.00 0.36 -30.79
CA GLU A 163 12.53 -0.90 -30.27
C GLU A 163 11.68 -1.35 -29.09
N ILE A 164 11.35 -2.64 -29.05
CA ILE A 164 10.76 -3.26 -27.87
C ILE A 164 11.89 -3.40 -26.85
N THR A 165 11.84 -2.62 -25.79
CA THR A 165 12.93 -2.54 -24.81
C THR A 165 12.83 -3.65 -23.78
N ASP A 166 11.62 -3.94 -23.30
CA ASP A 166 11.40 -4.92 -22.25
C ASP A 166 9.95 -5.45 -22.23
N ARG A 167 9.74 -6.53 -21.48
CA ARG A 167 8.43 -7.16 -21.26
C ARG A 167 8.28 -7.59 -19.80
N SER A 168 7.19 -7.19 -19.17
CA SER A 168 6.88 -7.58 -17.80
C SER A 168 6.42 -9.04 -17.68
N TYR A 169 6.44 -9.57 -16.46
CA TYR A 169 5.82 -10.86 -16.16
C TYR A 169 4.30 -10.81 -16.32
N ILE A 170 3.70 -11.98 -16.59
CA ILE A 170 2.25 -12.12 -16.71
C ILE A 170 1.58 -11.84 -15.37
N VAL A 171 0.73 -10.82 -15.32
CA VAL A 171 -0.19 -10.56 -14.22
C VAL A 171 -1.39 -11.50 -14.36
N PRO A 172 -1.61 -12.44 -13.42
CA PRO A 172 -2.74 -13.34 -13.51
C PRO A 172 -4.05 -12.63 -13.15
N ALA A 173 -5.16 -13.21 -13.63
CA ALA A 173 -6.48 -12.79 -13.16
C ALA A 173 -6.62 -13.08 -11.66
N GLY A 174 -7.31 -12.20 -10.95
CA GLY A 174 -7.43 -12.26 -9.50
C GLY A 174 -7.70 -10.90 -8.88
N CYS A 175 -7.72 -10.89 -7.55
CA CYS A 175 -8.00 -9.71 -6.76
C CYS A 175 -6.73 -9.27 -6.02
N TYR A 176 -6.54 -7.96 -5.96
CA TYR A 176 -5.34 -7.34 -5.42
C TYR A 176 -5.72 -6.11 -4.62
N LEU A 177 -4.89 -5.77 -3.64
CA LEU A 177 -4.94 -4.52 -2.91
C LEU A 177 -3.67 -3.76 -3.17
N ILE A 178 -3.80 -2.53 -3.64
CA ILE A 178 -2.70 -1.61 -3.90
C ILE A 178 -2.70 -0.60 -2.77
N GLY A 179 -1.58 -0.47 -2.09
CA GLY A 179 -1.34 0.54 -1.07
C GLY A 179 -0.46 1.65 -1.61
N GLU A 180 -0.94 2.88 -1.48
CA GLU A 180 -0.25 4.09 -1.90
C GLU A 180 -0.22 5.10 -0.75
N VAL A 181 0.85 5.88 -0.63
CA VAL A 181 1.01 6.92 0.40
C VAL A 181 1.44 8.24 -0.22
N GLY A 182 1.00 9.37 0.35
CA GLY A 182 1.39 10.70 -0.12
C GLY A 182 0.25 11.72 -0.09
N GLU A 183 0.56 13.01 0.00
CA GLU A 183 -0.48 14.05 0.07
C GLU A 183 -1.03 14.51 -1.29
N LEU A 184 -0.13 14.85 -2.22
CA LEU A 184 -0.46 15.42 -3.54
C LEU A 184 -0.18 14.46 -4.69
N VAL A 185 0.84 13.64 -4.52
CA VAL A 185 1.22 12.56 -5.43
C VAL A 185 1.41 11.34 -4.56
N TYR A 186 0.65 10.30 -4.85
CA TYR A 186 0.72 9.05 -4.12
C TYR A 186 1.80 8.17 -4.73
N ASP A 187 2.73 7.73 -3.89
CA ASP A 187 3.76 6.78 -4.23
C ASP A 187 3.25 5.36 -3.95
N LEU A 188 3.50 4.45 -4.91
CA LEU A 188 3.21 3.03 -4.74
C LEU A 188 4.13 2.45 -3.65
N VAL A 189 3.52 1.97 -2.56
CA VAL A 189 4.28 1.29 -1.49
C VAL A 189 4.24 -0.21 -1.68
N GLY A 190 3.08 -0.79 -1.96
CA GLY A 190 2.94 -2.24 -1.98
C GLY A 190 1.68 -2.75 -2.66
N VAL A 191 1.74 -4.02 -3.11
CA VAL A 191 0.58 -4.72 -3.66
C VAL A 191 0.43 -6.10 -3.01
N ALA A 192 -0.69 -6.31 -2.34
CA ALA A 192 -1.10 -7.59 -1.79
C ALA A 192 -2.00 -8.33 -2.77
N GLY A 193 -1.81 -9.64 -2.92
CA GLY A 193 -2.77 -10.49 -3.61
C GLY A 193 -3.76 -11.09 -2.62
N VAL A 194 -5.06 -10.96 -2.88
CA VAL A 194 -6.14 -11.43 -2.00
C VAL A 194 -6.97 -12.52 -2.66
N ALA A 195 -7.56 -13.42 -1.84
CA ALA A 195 -8.30 -14.57 -2.34
C ALA A 195 -9.71 -14.24 -2.88
N GLY A 196 -10.24 -13.05 -2.61
CA GLY A 196 -11.60 -12.62 -2.98
C GLY A 196 -11.74 -11.12 -3.21
N ASP A 197 -12.91 -10.70 -3.70
CA ASP A 197 -13.31 -9.30 -3.95
C ASP A 197 -14.53 -8.86 -3.11
N SER A 198 -14.84 -9.56 -2.02
CA SER A 198 -15.96 -9.18 -1.15
C SER A 198 -15.59 -8.08 -0.17
N ASP A 199 -16.58 -7.32 0.30
CA ASP A 199 -16.41 -6.34 1.40
C ASP A 199 -15.85 -7.00 2.67
N ASP A 200 -16.24 -8.25 2.94
CA ASP A 200 -15.65 -9.09 4.00
C ASP A 200 -14.15 -9.33 3.81
N THR A 201 -13.67 -9.36 2.56
CA THR A 201 -12.24 -9.46 2.22
C THR A 201 -11.53 -8.11 2.35
N PHE A 202 -12.20 -7.03 2.71
CA PHE A 202 -11.56 -5.73 3.01
C PHE A 202 -11.70 -5.33 4.47
N TYR A 203 -12.66 -5.88 5.21
CA TYR A 203 -12.78 -5.64 6.65
C TYR A 203 -11.56 -6.11 7.44
N TRP A 204 -10.84 -7.15 7.01
CA TRP A 204 -9.60 -7.56 7.69
C TRP A 204 -8.51 -6.49 7.66
N LEU A 205 -8.57 -5.49 6.76
CA LEU A 205 -7.65 -4.35 6.80
C LEU A 205 -7.79 -3.63 8.14
N TYR A 206 -9.01 -3.49 8.66
CA TYR A 206 -9.27 -2.88 9.97
C TYR A 206 -8.84 -3.77 11.14
N ASP A 207 -8.63 -5.07 10.91
CA ASP A 207 -8.04 -5.98 11.90
C ASP A 207 -6.49 -5.89 11.91
N LEU A 208 -5.88 -5.23 10.91
CA LEU A 208 -4.44 -4.97 10.90
C LEU A 208 -4.10 -3.76 11.77
N GLU A 209 -3.08 -3.92 12.60
CA GLU A 209 -2.60 -2.85 13.47
C GLU A 209 -2.12 -1.62 12.65
N GLY A 210 -2.54 -0.42 13.08
CA GLY A 210 -2.24 0.85 12.40
C GLY A 210 -3.17 1.18 11.23
N PHE A 211 -4.13 0.31 10.90
CA PHE A 211 -5.30 0.71 10.12
C PHE A 211 -6.37 1.32 11.01
N SER A 212 -7.11 2.29 10.48
CA SER A 212 -8.12 3.07 11.22
C SER A 212 -7.57 3.97 12.31
N ALA A 213 -6.28 4.35 12.21
CA ALA A 213 -5.41 5.11 13.13
C ALA A 213 -5.96 6.48 13.59
N SER A 214 -7.22 6.51 13.97
CA SER A 214 -8.04 7.65 14.34
C SER A 214 -8.21 7.71 15.85
N HIS A 215 -7.89 6.63 16.57
CA HIS A 215 -8.00 6.55 18.01
C HIS A 215 -6.62 6.29 18.63
N CYS A 216 -6.27 7.09 19.64
CA CYS A 216 -5.03 6.92 20.39
C CYS A 216 -5.33 6.72 21.87
N LEU A 217 -4.84 5.61 22.42
CA LEU A 217 -4.83 5.36 23.85
C LEU A 217 -3.46 5.70 24.43
N ALA A 218 -3.45 6.41 25.55
CA ALA A 218 -2.26 6.74 26.32
C ALA A 218 -2.39 6.17 27.74
N GLY A 219 -1.34 5.54 28.25
CA GLY A 219 -1.35 4.90 29.56
C GLY A 219 -0.05 5.10 30.34
N CYS A 220 -0.17 5.43 31.63
CA CYS A 220 0.97 5.56 32.53
C CYS A 220 1.33 4.22 33.20
N ASP A 221 2.60 3.84 33.15
CA ASP A 221 3.13 2.61 33.75
C ASP A 221 3.17 2.62 35.30
N SER A 222 3.20 3.80 35.92
CA SER A 222 3.38 3.99 37.36
C SER A 222 2.06 4.23 38.09
N CYS A 223 1.30 5.26 37.68
CA CYS A 223 0.05 5.62 38.35
C CYS A 223 -1.18 4.93 37.75
N GLY A 224 -1.04 4.24 36.62
CA GLY A 224 -2.13 3.54 35.94
C GLY A 224 -3.20 4.45 35.32
N ALA A 225 -3.00 5.77 35.32
CA ALA A 225 -3.88 6.71 34.64
C ALA A 225 -3.90 6.44 33.13
N ARG A 226 -5.07 6.64 32.54
CA ARG A 226 -5.34 6.36 31.12
C ARG A 226 -6.04 7.54 30.49
N TRP A 227 -5.76 7.75 29.22
CA TRP A 227 -6.37 8.79 28.41
C TRP A 227 -6.62 8.27 27.01
N SER A 228 -7.59 8.88 26.34
CA SER A 228 -7.90 8.64 24.94
C SER A 228 -7.93 9.96 24.17
N ALA A 229 -7.58 9.89 22.89
CA ALA A 229 -7.77 10.96 21.93
C ALA A 229 -8.30 10.39 20.60
N GLU A 230 -9.12 11.16 19.90
CA GLU A 230 -9.79 10.74 18.67
C GLU A 230 -9.51 11.71 17.51
N CYS A 231 -9.66 11.21 16.29
CA CYS A 231 -9.54 11.94 15.04
C CYS A 231 -8.23 12.72 14.89
N GLY A 232 -7.09 12.13 15.30
CA GLY A 232 -5.79 12.79 15.24
C GLY A 232 -5.60 13.92 16.26
N SER A 233 -6.48 14.03 17.27
CA SER A 233 -6.43 15.06 18.31
C SER A 233 -5.14 15.01 19.14
N TRP A 234 -4.63 16.17 19.49
CA TRP A 234 -3.50 16.33 20.42
C TRP A 234 -3.97 16.47 21.87
N CYS A 235 -5.28 16.59 22.09
CA CYS A 235 -5.90 16.69 23.40
C CYS A 235 -6.34 15.31 23.88
N PHE A 236 -5.79 14.88 25.01
CA PHE A 236 -6.04 13.60 25.65
C PHE A 236 -7.01 13.76 26.81
N GLU A 237 -8.17 13.10 26.71
CA GLU A 237 -9.20 13.08 27.76
C GLU A 237 -9.01 11.89 28.69
N ALA A 238 -9.24 12.07 29.99
CA ALA A 238 -9.03 11.02 30.97
C ALA A 238 -10.12 9.94 30.91
N ASP A 239 -9.71 8.68 30.81
CA ASP A 239 -10.62 7.54 30.77
C ASP A 239 -11.06 7.15 32.18
N ALA A 240 -12.31 7.45 32.53
CA ALA A 240 -13.00 6.94 33.71
C ALA A 240 -12.19 7.02 35.04
N CYS A 241 -11.30 8.01 35.17
CA CYS A 241 -10.44 8.24 36.33
C CYS A 241 -10.35 9.73 36.66
N ASP A 242 -9.94 10.08 37.89
CA ASP A 242 -9.75 11.47 38.35
C ASP A 242 -8.48 12.14 37.76
N ALA A 243 -7.91 11.60 36.69
CA ALA A 243 -6.78 12.21 36.01
C ALA A 243 -7.23 13.48 35.26
N ARG A 244 -6.33 14.45 35.13
CA ARG A 244 -6.60 15.65 34.33
C ARG A 244 -6.38 15.33 32.85
N SER A 245 -7.23 15.89 31.99
CA SER A 245 -6.95 15.97 30.56
C SER A 245 -5.70 16.83 30.31
N TRP A 246 -5.00 16.57 29.21
CA TRP A 246 -3.75 17.26 28.86
C TRP A 246 -3.58 17.37 27.34
N SER A 247 -2.67 18.25 26.91
CA SER A 247 -2.30 18.43 25.50
C SER A 247 -0.93 17.83 25.25
N PHE A 248 -0.76 17.11 24.14
CA PHE A 248 0.51 16.54 23.73
C PHE A 248 1.56 17.60 23.39
N ASP A 249 1.14 18.78 22.95
CA ASP A 249 2.04 19.92 22.73
C ASP A 249 2.74 20.38 24.02
N ASP A 250 2.09 20.18 25.16
CA ASP A 250 2.60 20.54 26.49
C ASP A 250 3.34 19.38 27.17
N ALA A 251 3.49 18.24 26.48
CA ALA A 251 4.19 17.08 27.03
C ALA A 251 5.68 17.38 27.23
N GLU A 252 6.24 16.80 28.29
CA GLU A 252 7.66 16.94 28.62
C GLU A 252 8.31 15.56 28.78
N GLY A 253 9.65 15.53 28.77
CA GLY A 253 10.41 14.32 29.06
C GLY A 253 10.31 13.24 27.99
N PHE A 254 10.31 13.61 26.71
CA PHE A 254 10.37 12.65 25.59
C PHE A 254 11.59 11.73 25.69
N GLU A 255 11.38 10.41 25.70
CA GLU A 255 12.43 9.40 25.70
C GLU A 255 11.92 8.13 25.01
N GLY A 256 12.56 7.74 23.91
CA GLY A 256 12.05 6.67 23.04
C GLY A 256 10.61 6.98 22.59
N ASN A 257 9.74 5.97 22.65
CA ASN A 257 8.33 6.10 22.27
C ASN A 257 7.41 6.49 23.45
N THR A 258 7.92 7.27 24.40
CA THR A 258 7.19 7.64 25.63
C THR A 258 7.43 9.08 26.05
N ILE A 259 6.54 9.62 26.88
CA ILE A 259 6.67 10.93 27.53
C ILE A 259 6.66 10.79 29.06
N GLY A 260 7.06 11.84 29.78
CA GLY A 260 6.87 11.92 31.23
C GLY A 260 5.39 12.03 31.58
N CYS A 261 4.95 11.33 32.63
CA CYS A 261 3.54 11.33 33.01
C CYS A 261 3.10 12.72 33.55
N PRO A 262 2.10 13.39 32.92
CA PRO A 262 1.64 14.71 33.36
C PRO A 262 0.93 14.70 34.72
N GLN A 263 0.46 13.52 35.17
CA GLN A 263 -0.25 13.37 36.44
C GLN A 263 0.69 13.10 37.63
N CYS A 264 1.63 12.16 37.49
CA CYS A 264 2.46 11.69 38.61
C CYS A 264 3.94 12.05 38.50
N VAL A 265 4.38 12.59 37.36
CA VAL A 265 5.75 13.05 37.04
C VAL A 265 6.84 11.96 37.05
N SER A 266 6.63 10.87 37.80
CA SER A 266 7.58 9.79 38.02
C SER A 266 7.44 8.60 37.07
N GLY A 267 6.26 8.44 36.46
CA GLY A 267 5.98 7.40 35.47
C GLY A 267 6.20 7.84 34.03
N ARG A 268 6.13 6.87 33.12
CA ARG A 268 6.19 7.05 31.66
C ARG A 268 4.83 6.78 31.06
N VAL A 269 4.44 7.59 30.07
CA VAL A 269 3.22 7.38 29.28
C VAL A 269 3.61 6.81 27.93
N GLY A 270 3.07 5.63 27.62
CA GLY A 270 3.15 5.00 26.30
C GLY A 270 1.84 5.15 25.53
N PHE A 271 1.92 4.96 24.22
CA PHE A 271 0.81 5.20 23.28
C PHE A 271 0.50 3.95 22.47
N MET A 272 -0.78 3.78 22.11
CA MET A 272 -1.26 2.79 21.16
C MET A 272 -2.21 3.49 20.20
N ILE A 273 -2.06 3.26 18.89
CA ILE A 273 -2.81 3.92 17.83
C ILE A 273 -3.51 2.85 16.97
N PHE A 274 -4.80 3.03 16.73
CA PHE A 274 -5.66 2.13 15.93
C PHE A 274 -6.93 2.86 15.47
#